data_AF-A0A067GSA5-F1
#
_entry.id   AF-A0A067GSA5-F1
#
_cell.length_a   1.000
_cell.length_b   1.000
_cell.length_c   1.000
_cell.angle_alpha   90.00
_cell.angle_beta   90.00
_cell.angle_gamma   90.00
#
_symmetry.space_group_name_H-M   'P 1'
#
loop_
_entity.id
_entity.type
_entity.pdbx_description
1 polymer ?
#
loop_
_entity_poly.entity_id
_entity_poly.type
_entity_poly.pdbx_seq_one_letter_code
_entity_poly.pdbx_strand_id
1 'polypeptide(L)' 'MTPSGCKGFAKVKWRRRRRRSAVARPSASVRMKVTKLQKLIPGGQGLQPDRLFLRTADYIVHLNLQLNVLQALSKIYQLS' A
#
# COMPACT_ATOMS: atom_id res chain seq x y z
N MET A 1 -24.69 -56.63 -28.38
CA MET A 1 -23.27 -56.49 -28.78
C MET A 1 -22.92 -55.01 -28.81
N THR A 2 -22.03 -54.63 -27.89
CA THR A 2 -21.14 -53.43 -27.83
C THR A 2 -21.79 -52.02 -27.81
N PRO A 3 -21.03 -50.97 -27.45
CA PRO A 3 -21.15 -50.33 -26.13
C PRO A 3 -21.35 -48.82 -26.28
N SER A 4 -21.59 -48.07 -25.20
CA SER A 4 -21.22 -46.64 -25.05
C SER A 4 -22.11 -46.00 -23.98
N GLY A 5 -21.62 -45.14 -23.11
CA GLY A 5 -20.30 -44.59 -22.96
C GLY A 5 -20.31 -43.70 -21.72
N CYS A 6 -19.24 -43.77 -20.93
CA CYS A 6 -18.99 -42.84 -19.85
C CYS A 6 -18.92 -41.41 -20.39
N LYS A 7 -19.68 -40.47 -19.79
CA LYS A 7 -19.34 -39.04 -19.84
C LYS A 7 -19.63 -38.38 -18.50
N GLY A 8 -18.63 -38.46 -17.62
CA GLY A 8 -18.52 -37.53 -16.50
C GLY A 8 -18.21 -36.13 -17.01
N PHE A 9 -18.89 -35.13 -16.44
CA PHE A 9 -18.38 -33.77 -16.39
C PHE A 9 -18.71 -33.21 -15.02
N ALA A 10 -17.75 -33.34 -14.11
CA ALA A 10 -17.75 -32.62 -12.85
C ALA A 10 -17.92 -31.12 -13.17
N LYS A 11 -19.02 -30.53 -12.70
CA LYS A 11 -19.32 -29.12 -12.86
C LYS A 11 -18.35 -28.31 -11.98
N VAL A 12 -17.13 -28.10 -12.46
CA VAL A 12 -16.20 -27.14 -11.87
C VAL A 12 -16.80 -25.75 -12.07
N LYS A 13 -17.50 -25.29 -11.04
CA LYS A 13 -17.98 -23.90 -10.93
C LYS A 13 -16.76 -23.02 -10.75
N TRP A 14 -16.18 -22.57 -11.86
CA TRP A 14 -15.19 -21.50 -11.86
C TRP A 14 -15.79 -20.29 -11.16
N ARG A 15 -15.39 -20.04 -9.91
CA ARG A 15 -15.71 -18.79 -9.22
C ARG A 15 -15.03 -17.69 -10.01
N ARG A 16 -15.80 -17.04 -10.88
CA ARG A 16 -15.42 -15.86 -11.64
C ARG A 16 -15.07 -14.78 -10.62
N ARG A 17 -13.81 -14.74 -10.20
CA ARG A 17 -13.23 -13.65 -9.42
C ARG A 17 -13.23 -12.44 -10.35
N ARG A 18 -14.36 -11.74 -10.41
CA ARG A 18 -14.52 -10.44 -11.08
C ARG A 18 -13.42 -9.55 -10.50
N ARG A 19 -12.30 -9.46 -11.21
CA ARG A 19 -11.34 -8.38 -11.05
C ARG A 19 -12.14 -7.10 -11.32
N ARG A 20 -12.50 -6.38 -10.26
CA ARG A 20 -13.17 -5.07 -10.33
C ARG A 20 -12.16 -4.02 -10.78
N SER A 21 -11.54 -4.24 -11.93
CA SER A 21 -10.52 -3.39 -12.50
C SER A 21 -11.06 -2.85 -13.82
N ALA A 22 -11.77 -1.72 -13.78
CA ALA A 22 -11.99 -0.93 -15.00
C ALA A 22 -12.50 0.51 -14.77
N VAL A 23 -13.16 0.83 -13.65
CA VAL A 23 -13.64 2.22 -13.42
C VAL A 23 -13.50 2.63 -11.95
N ALA A 24 -12.28 2.67 -11.43
CA ALA A 24 -12.04 3.33 -10.16
C ALA A 24 -12.12 4.84 -10.39
N ARG A 25 -13.15 5.51 -9.84
CA ARG A 25 -13.26 6.97 -9.91
C ARG A 25 -11.99 7.62 -9.34
N PRO A 26 -11.49 8.74 -9.88
CA PRO A 26 -10.28 9.41 -9.39
C PRO A 26 -10.26 9.61 -7.87
N SER A 27 -11.42 9.94 -7.29
CA SER A 27 -11.60 10.10 -5.84
C SER A 27 -11.35 8.83 -5.04
N ALA A 28 -11.63 7.63 -5.58
CA ALA A 28 -11.32 6.36 -4.93
C ALA A 28 -9.80 6.13 -4.85
N SER A 29 -9.05 6.50 -5.91
CA SER A 29 -7.59 6.44 -5.93
C SER A 29 -6.95 7.39 -4.92
N VAL A 30 -7.43 8.63 -4.84
CA VAL A 30 -6.96 9.63 -3.86
C VAL A 30 -7.25 9.17 -2.44
N ARG A 31 -8.47 8.69 -2.15
CA ARG A 31 -8.81 8.14 -0.83
C ARG A 31 -7.90 6.98 -0.44
N MET A 32 -7.61 6.06 -1.35
CA MET A 32 -6.68 4.96 -1.09
C MET A 32 -5.27 5.46 -0.76
N LYS A 33 -4.79 6.50 -1.46
CA LYS A 33 -3.49 7.13 -1.16
C LYS A 33 -3.49 7.80 0.21
N VAL A 34 -4.54 8.54 0.57
CA VAL A 34 -4.70 9.15 1.90
C VAL A 34 -4.73 8.09 2.98
N THR A 35 -5.50 7.01 2.82
CA THR A 35 -5.53 5.89 3.80
C THR A 35 -4.17 5.21 3.94
N LYS A 36 -3.41 5.07 2.85
CA LYS A 36 -2.03 4.55 2.93
C LYS A 36 -1.14 5.51 3.70
N LEU A 37 -1.23 6.81 3.43
CA LEU A 37 -0.44 7.83 4.11
C LEU A 37 -0.75 7.86 5.61
N GLN A 38 -2.02 7.79 6.02
CA GLN A 38 -2.43 7.72 7.43
C GLN A 38 -1.77 6.56 8.20
N LYS A 39 -1.51 5.43 7.53
CA LYS A 39 -0.84 4.27 8.13
C LYS A 39 0.67 4.43 8.24
N LEU A 40 1.28 5.23 7.37
CA LEU A 40 2.73 5.45 7.32
C LEU A 40 3.18 6.52 8.31
N ILE A 41 2.35 7.54 8.54
CA ILE A 41 2.70 8.68 9.37
C ILE A 41 2.42 8.37 10.84
N PRO A 42 3.40 8.51 11.75
CA PRO A 42 3.17 8.33 13.18
C PRO A 42 2.10 9.28 13.71
N GLY A 43 1.06 8.72 14.33
CA GLY A 43 -0.13 9.48 14.77
C GLY A 43 -1.01 9.99 13.62
N GLY A 44 -0.83 9.49 12.40
CA GLY A 44 -1.58 9.87 11.20
C GLY A 44 -2.95 9.21 11.05
N GLN A 45 -3.21 8.13 11.79
CA GLN A 45 -4.44 7.35 11.66
C GLN A 45 -5.68 8.21 11.99
N GLY A 46 -6.63 8.28 11.06
CA GLY A 46 -7.87 9.04 11.24
C GLY A 46 -7.76 10.56 11.10
N LEU A 47 -6.55 11.10 10.82
CA LEU A 47 -6.41 12.54 10.56
C LEU A 47 -7.10 12.95 9.26
N GLN A 48 -7.76 14.10 9.28
CA GLN A 48 -8.26 14.76 8.08
C GLN A 48 -7.10 15.13 7.14
N PRO A 49 -7.31 15.16 5.81
CA PRO A 49 -6.24 15.38 4.83
C PRO A 49 -5.35 16.59 5.13
N ASP A 50 -5.92 17.74 5.48
CA ASP A 50 -5.15 18.96 5.76
C ASP A 50 -4.15 18.77 6.91
N ARG A 51 -4.61 18.17 8.02
CA ARG A 51 -3.76 17.87 9.18
C ARG A 51 -2.76 16.75 8.88
N LEU A 52 -3.19 15.76 8.11
CA LEU A 52 -2.34 14.65 7.70
C LEU A 52 -1.15 15.16 6.87
N PHE A 53 -1.38 16.07 5.94
CA PHE A 53 -0.32 16.62 5.09
C PHE A 53 0.64 17.51 5.87
N LEU A 54 0.14 18.35 6.79
CA LEU A 54 1.01 19.13 7.67
C LEU A 54 1.92 18.21 8.50
N ARG A 55 1.34 17.20 9.16
CA ARG A 55 2.11 16.23 9.94
C ARG A 55 3.05 15.37 9.09
N THR A 56 2.70 15.14 7.82
CA THR A 56 3.59 14.48 6.87
C THR A 56 4.81 15.34 6.59
N ALA A 57 4.64 16.65 6.39
CA ALA A 57 5.76 17.56 6.17
C ALA A 57 6.71 17.57 7.38
N ASP A 58 6.17 17.70 8.59
CA ASP A 58 6.96 17.63 9.83
C ASP A 58 7.74 16.32 9.93
N TYR A 59 7.08 15.19 9.62
CA TYR A 59 7.71 13.88 9.70
C TYR A 59 8.82 13.68 8.67
N ILE A 60 8.67 14.21 7.45
CA ILE A 60 9.74 14.20 6.44
C ILE A 60 10.97 14.96 6.95
N VAL A 61 10.77 16.16 7.53
CA VAL A 61 11.87 16.94 8.10
C VAL A 61 12.54 16.19 9.25
N HIS A 62 11.76 15.59 10.15
CA HIS A 62 12.27 14.76 11.25
C HIS A 62 13.17 13.63 10.74
N LEU A 63 12.71 12.87 9.74
CA LEU A 63 13.49 11.77 9.16
C LEU A 63 14.79 12.27 8.53
N ASN A 64 14.74 13.38 7.80
CA ASN A 64 15.94 13.98 7.21
C ASN A 64 16.96 14.36 8.28
N LEU A 65 16.52 14.94 9.40
CA LEU A 65 17.40 15.28 10.51
C LEU A 65 18.05 14.02 11.12
N GLN A 66 17.29 12.95 11.33
CA GLN A 66 17.83 11.68 11.81
C GLN A 66 18.89 11.10 10.86
N LEU A 67 18.63 11.11 9.55
CA LEU A 67 19.60 10.67 8.54
C LEU A 67 20.86 11.53 8.56
N ASN A 68 20.72 12.86 8.65
CA ASN A 68 21.87 13.77 8.67
C ASN A 68 22.77 13.51 9.89
N VAL A 69 22.18 13.31 11.08
CA VAL A 69 22.93 12.96 12.29
C VAL A 69 23.64 11.62 12.11
N LEU A 70 22.93 10.58 11.65
CA LEU A 70 23.52 9.25 11.43
C LEU A 70 24.66 9.30 10.41
N GLN A 71 24.52 10.06 9.33
CA GLN A 71 25.56 10.25 8.33
C GLN A 71 26.77 10.99 8.89
N ALA A 72 26.56 12.04 9.69
CA ALA A 72 27.64 12.78 10.33
C ALA A 72 28.44 11.88 11.28
N LEU A 73 27.75 11.10 12.13
CA LEU A 73 28.38 10.14 13.02
C LEU A 73 29.12 9.04 12.23
N SER A 74 28.47 8.47 11.21
CA SER A 74 29.10 7.44 10.37
C SER A 74 30.39 7.96 9.70
N LYS A 75 30.44 9.21 9.26
CA LYS A 75 31.66 9.80 8.70
C LYS A 75 32.77 9.91 9.73
N ILE A 76 32.45 10.28 10.97
CA ILE A 76 33.42 10.34 12.06
C ILE A 76 34.02 8.94 12.31
N TYR A 77 33.17 7.91 12.40
CA TYR A 77 33.62 6.53 12.62
C TYR A 77 34.30 5.87 11.41
N GLN A 78 34.06 6.34 10.18
CA GLN A 78 34.77 5.86 9.00
C GLN A 78 36.16 6.51 8.83
N LEU A 79 36.38 7.66 9.46
CA LEU A 79 37.66 8.38 9.46
C LEU A 79 38.55 8.01 10.65
N SER A 80 38.02 7.28 11.64
CA SER A 80 38.75 6.70 12.78
C SER A 80 39.23 5.29 12.46
#